data_AF-A0A496RT42-F1
#
_entry.id   AF-A0A496RT42-F1
#
_cell.length_a   1.000
_cell.length_b   1.000
_cell.length_c   1.000
_cell.angle_alpha   90.00
_cell.angle_beta   90.00
_cell.angle_gamma   90.00
#
_symmetry.space_group_name_H-M   'P 1'
#
loop_
_entity.id
_entity.type
_entity.pdbx_description
1 polymer ?
#
loop_
_entity_poly.entity_id
_entity_poly.type
_entity_poly.pdbx_seq_one_letter_code
_entity_poly.pdbx_strand_id
1 'polypeptide(L)'
;MPIKRRSEQGVYSFLVKERFKQTASILVITCWILVILIILSTGLARTVALEIDWARSLNRRLKAEYLAKAGIEQGIVERKKDSSSEYDSFYELRRKRQKVLGRGKYTYFFVDEESKININTASVNTLSLLPELDTELARNIYNSAFKPFFSKEEILLVEGVEKEVFSQIKDFITVYSEGKVNINTAPVPVLKALGLEEDLVEKIEEFRKGEDG
;
A
#
# COMPACT_ATOMS: atom_id res chain seq x y z
N MET A 1 77.11 70.92 -0.56
CA MET A 1 75.78 70.67 -1.15
C MET A 1 75.41 69.19 -1.00
N PRO A 2 74.37 68.87 -0.22
CA PRO A 2 73.48 67.77 -0.63
C PRO A 2 72.01 68.06 -0.27
N ILE A 3 71.15 68.31 -1.26
CA ILE A 3 69.69 68.35 -1.06
C ILE A 3 69.05 67.69 -2.29
N LYS A 4 68.76 66.38 -2.23
CA LYS A 4 67.79 65.73 -3.16
C LYS A 4 67.37 64.28 -2.85
N ARG A 5 67.57 63.72 -1.64
CA ARG A 5 67.16 62.32 -1.35
C ARG A 5 65.79 62.14 -0.69
N ARG A 6 65.14 63.21 -0.21
CA ARG A 6 63.90 63.09 0.62
C ARG A 6 62.60 62.95 -0.19
N SER A 7 62.57 63.36 -1.46
CA SER A 7 61.37 63.31 -2.31
C SER A 7 61.10 61.96 -2.96
N GLU A 8 62.15 61.18 -3.29
CA GLU A 8 61.99 59.89 -3.96
C GLU A 8 61.44 58.81 -3.00
N GLN A 9 61.89 58.79 -1.74
CA GLN A 9 61.40 57.83 -0.74
C GLN A 9 59.88 57.95 -0.47
N GLY A 10 59.32 59.16 -0.55
CA GLY A 10 57.89 59.40 -0.40
C GLY A 10 57.08 58.80 -1.55
N VAL A 11 57.54 58.99 -2.79
CA VAL A 11 56.90 58.46 -4.01
C VAL A 11 56.96 56.94 -4.06
N TYR A 12 58.10 56.33 -3.74
CA TYR A 12 58.22 54.88 -3.64
C TYR A 12 57.31 54.29 -2.55
N SER A 13 57.24 54.91 -1.37
CA SER A 13 56.35 54.45 -0.30
C SER A 13 54.87 54.56 -0.70
N PHE A 14 54.49 55.62 -1.42
CA PHE A 14 53.13 55.86 -1.88
C PHE A 14 52.71 54.86 -2.95
N LEU A 15 53.54 54.65 -3.99
CA LEU A 15 53.28 53.67 -5.04
C LEU A 15 53.18 52.24 -4.51
N VAL A 16 54.01 51.87 -3.51
CA VAL A 16 53.91 50.58 -2.83
C VAL A 16 52.61 50.48 -2.03
N LYS A 17 52.22 51.52 -1.28
CA LYS A 17 50.95 51.55 -0.52
C LYS A 17 49.74 51.45 -1.42
N GLU A 18 49.75 52.13 -2.56
CA GLU A 18 48.69 52.10 -3.57
C GLU A 18 48.58 50.73 -4.23
N ARG A 19 49.71 50.09 -4.56
CA ARG A 19 49.73 48.71 -5.04
C ARG A 19 49.20 47.73 -4.00
N PHE A 20 49.61 47.83 -2.74
CA PHE A 20 49.07 47.00 -1.64
C PHE A 20 47.56 47.21 -1.45
N LYS A 21 47.05 48.43 -1.65
CA LYS A 21 45.60 48.73 -1.59
C LYS A 21 44.83 48.03 -2.72
N GLN A 22 45.38 48.00 -3.93
CA GLN A 22 44.77 47.33 -5.08
C GLN A 22 44.80 45.79 -4.94
N THR A 23 45.91 45.19 -4.50
CA THR A 23 45.99 43.74 -4.26
C THR A 23 45.13 43.29 -3.08
N ALA A 24 45.01 44.10 -2.02
CA ALA A 24 44.08 43.83 -0.93
C ALA A 24 42.61 43.87 -1.38
N SER A 25 42.24 44.81 -2.25
CA SER A 25 40.87 44.93 -2.79
C SER A 25 40.47 43.73 -3.65
N ILE A 26 41.39 43.21 -4.48
CA ILE A 26 41.15 42.03 -5.33
C ILE A 26 40.85 40.78 -4.47
N LEU A 27 41.59 40.59 -3.38
CA LEU A 27 41.36 39.48 -2.46
C LEU A 27 39.98 39.57 -1.79
N VAL A 28 39.56 40.77 -1.39
CA VAL A 28 38.24 40.98 -0.76
C VAL A 28 37.12 40.66 -1.75
N ILE A 29 37.21 41.16 -2.99
CA ILE A 29 36.20 40.92 -4.03
C ILE A 29 36.11 39.43 -4.37
N THR A 30 37.25 38.75 -4.54
CA THR A 30 37.27 37.30 -4.84
C THR A 30 36.70 36.48 -3.69
N CYS A 31 36.99 36.84 -2.44
CA CYS A 31 36.42 36.18 -1.27
C CYS A 31 34.89 36.33 -1.24
N TRP A 32 34.36 37.53 -1.49
CA TRP A 32 32.92 37.76 -1.58
C TRP A 32 32.26 37.00 -2.74
N ILE A 33 32.92 36.93 -3.91
CA ILE A 33 32.44 36.12 -5.04
C ILE A 33 32.36 34.64 -4.65
N LEU A 34 33.36 34.11 -3.95
CA LEU A 34 33.35 32.71 -3.48
C LEU A 34 32.22 32.46 -2.48
N VAL A 35 31.99 33.39 -1.54
CA VAL A 35 30.86 33.28 -0.58
C VAL A 35 29.53 33.22 -1.32
N ILE A 36 29.32 34.11 -2.30
CA ILE A 36 28.09 34.12 -3.12
C ILE A 36 27.95 32.81 -3.91
N LEU A 37 29.04 32.31 -4.50
CA LEU A 37 29.05 31.04 -5.24
C LEU A 37 28.72 29.85 -4.34
N ILE A 38 29.22 29.81 -3.10
CA ILE A 38 28.91 28.75 -2.15
C ILE A 38 27.43 28.76 -1.75
N ILE A 39 26.88 29.96 -1.47
CA ILE A 39 25.46 30.11 -1.12
C ILE A 39 24.58 29.64 -2.28
N LEU A 40 24.88 30.10 -3.50
CA LEU A 40 24.13 29.73 -4.70
C LEU A 40 24.25 28.24 -5.02
N SER A 41 25.46 27.68 -4.93
CA SER A 41 25.72 26.25 -5.14
C SER A 41 24.96 25.40 -4.12
N THR A 42 24.96 25.78 -2.84
CA THR A 42 24.24 25.06 -1.78
C THR A 42 22.73 25.13 -1.99
N GLY A 43 22.21 26.29 -2.39
CA GLY A 43 20.79 26.47 -2.72
C GLY A 43 20.34 25.54 -3.85
N LEU A 44 21.06 25.55 -4.97
CA LEU A 44 20.77 24.68 -6.12
C LEU A 44 20.93 23.19 -5.80
N ALA A 45 21.96 22.82 -5.03
CA ALA A 45 22.17 21.43 -4.63
C ALA A 45 20.97 20.91 -3.82
N ARG A 46 20.41 21.73 -2.93
CA ARG A 46 19.21 21.37 -2.15
C ARG A 46 17.99 21.22 -3.03
N THR A 47 17.73 22.12 -3.98
CA THR A 47 16.55 22.02 -4.85
C THR A 47 16.61 20.78 -5.73
N VAL A 48 17.78 20.50 -6.34
CA VAL A 48 17.99 19.31 -7.18
C VAL A 48 17.88 18.03 -6.35
N ALA A 49 18.45 18.00 -5.14
CA ALA A 49 18.35 16.84 -4.26
C ALA A 49 16.89 16.51 -3.92
N LEU A 50 16.10 17.54 -3.60
CA LEU A 50 14.67 17.38 -3.37
C LEU A 50 14.00 16.80 -4.62
N GLU A 51 14.13 17.44 -5.79
CA GLU A 51 13.50 16.97 -7.05
C GLU A 51 13.84 15.51 -7.38
N ILE A 52 15.09 15.10 -7.19
CA ILE A 52 15.52 13.72 -7.39
C ILE A 52 14.76 12.77 -6.45
N ASP A 53 14.57 13.14 -5.18
CA ASP A 53 13.84 12.30 -4.23
C ASP A 53 12.35 12.19 -4.54
N TRP A 54 11.71 13.27 -5.02
CA TRP A 54 10.34 13.23 -5.55
C TRP A 54 10.25 12.30 -6.77
N ALA A 55 11.17 12.44 -7.73
CA ALA A 55 11.21 11.61 -8.93
C ALA A 55 11.42 10.12 -8.60
N ARG A 56 12.31 9.80 -7.65
CA ARG A 56 12.52 8.44 -7.15
C ARG A 56 11.26 7.89 -6.49
N SER A 57 10.58 8.69 -5.66
CA SER A 57 9.35 8.30 -4.98
C SER A 57 8.22 7.98 -5.97
N LEU A 58 8.04 8.84 -6.98
CA LEU A 58 7.09 8.61 -8.06
C LEU A 58 7.38 7.31 -8.80
N ASN A 59 8.64 7.08 -9.18
CA ASN A 59 9.06 5.85 -9.86
C ASN A 59 8.84 4.61 -8.98
N ARG A 60 9.06 4.71 -7.66
CA ARG A 60 8.74 3.62 -6.71
C ARG A 60 7.24 3.31 -6.68
N ARG A 61 6.37 4.33 -6.64
CA ARG A 61 4.90 4.16 -6.65
C ARG A 61 4.42 3.51 -7.95
N LEU A 62 4.87 4.01 -9.10
CA LEU A 62 4.54 3.43 -10.40
C LEU A 62 4.97 1.97 -10.48
N LYS A 63 6.22 1.66 -10.11
CA LYS A 63 6.70 0.27 -10.08
C LYS A 63 5.85 -0.62 -9.19
N ALA A 64 5.47 -0.17 -7.99
CA ALA A 64 4.64 -0.95 -7.09
C ALA A 64 3.27 -1.26 -7.70
N GLU A 65 2.63 -0.28 -8.35
CA GLU A 65 1.34 -0.46 -9.02
C GLU A 65 1.43 -1.45 -10.19
N TYR A 66 2.45 -1.31 -11.05
CA TYR A 66 2.66 -2.25 -12.16
C TYR A 66 3.01 -3.67 -11.68
N LEU A 67 3.77 -3.81 -10.59
CA LEU A 67 4.03 -5.11 -9.97
C LEU A 67 2.75 -5.75 -9.41
N ALA A 68 1.86 -4.96 -8.81
CA ALA A 68 0.56 -5.44 -8.34
C ALA A 68 -0.33 -5.89 -9.52
N LYS A 69 -0.42 -5.08 -10.58
CA LYS A 69 -1.13 -5.45 -11.82
C LYS A 69 -0.58 -6.73 -12.44
N ALA A 70 0.75 -6.89 -12.47
CA ALA A 70 1.39 -8.10 -12.95
C ALA A 70 1.01 -9.34 -12.10
N GLY A 71 0.84 -9.18 -10.78
CA GLY A 71 0.36 -10.25 -9.91
C GLY A 71 -1.08 -10.68 -10.21
N ILE A 72 -1.96 -9.72 -10.50
CA ILE A 72 -3.35 -10.00 -10.90
C ILE A 72 -3.38 -10.77 -12.22
N GLU A 73 -2.68 -10.27 -13.25
CA GLU A 73 -2.62 -10.94 -14.57
C GLU A 73 -2.01 -12.34 -14.46
N GLN A 74 -0.96 -12.51 -13.65
CA GLN A 74 -0.36 -13.81 -13.40
C GLN A 74 -1.38 -14.78 -12.76
N GLY A 75 -2.18 -14.30 -11.80
CA GLY A 75 -3.23 -15.10 -11.18
C GLY A 75 -4.32 -15.51 -12.18
N ILE A 76 -4.72 -14.61 -13.08
CA ILE A 76 -5.71 -14.92 -14.14
C ILE A 76 -5.18 -15.98 -15.10
N VAL A 77 -3.90 -15.88 -15.50
CA VAL A 77 -3.27 -16.85 -16.40
C VAL A 77 -3.17 -18.23 -15.75
N GLU A 78 -2.80 -18.28 -14.47
CA GLU A 78 -2.72 -19.54 -13.71
C GLU A 78 -4.10 -20.21 -13.63
N ARG A 79 -5.14 -19.47 -13.23
CA ARG A 79 -6.52 -19.98 -13.17
C ARG A 79 -7.04 -20.48 -14.52
N LYS A 80 -6.70 -19.80 -15.64
CA LYS A 80 -7.09 -20.26 -16.98
C LYS A 80 -6.40 -21.55 -17.39
N LYS A 81 -5.16 -21.78 -16.91
CA LYS A 81 -4.38 -22.97 -17.28
C LYS A 81 -4.90 -24.22 -16.58
N ASP A 82 -5.40 -24.09 -15.35
CA ASP A 82 -5.87 -25.19 -14.51
C ASP A 82 -7.31 -25.64 -14.80
N SER A 83 -7.79 -25.50 -16.05
CA SER A 83 -9.16 -25.84 -16.48
C SER A 83 -9.55 -27.33 -16.36
N SER A 84 -8.74 -28.17 -15.69
CA SER A 84 -8.93 -29.61 -15.55
C SER A 84 -9.07 -30.12 -14.11
N SER A 85 -8.92 -29.27 -13.08
CA SER A 85 -9.14 -29.67 -11.68
C SER A 85 -10.39 -29.01 -11.15
N GLU A 86 -11.47 -29.79 -11.00
CA GLU A 86 -12.76 -29.33 -10.48
C GLU A 86 -12.74 -29.10 -8.95
N TYR A 87 -11.62 -29.44 -8.29
CA TYR A 87 -11.42 -29.33 -6.86
C TYR A 87 -10.07 -28.68 -6.56
N ASP A 88 -10.08 -27.39 -6.24
CA ASP A 88 -8.94 -26.71 -5.64
C ASP A 88 -8.96 -26.95 -4.13
N SER A 89 -7.91 -27.56 -3.57
CA SER A 89 -7.78 -27.70 -2.12
C SER A 89 -7.62 -26.33 -1.45
N PHE A 90 -8.25 -26.13 -0.29
CA PHE A 90 -8.11 -24.93 0.54
C PHE A 90 -6.63 -24.52 0.75
N TYR A 91 -5.74 -25.51 0.83
CA TYR A 91 -4.31 -25.32 1.02
C TYR A 91 -3.58 -24.78 -0.22
N GLU A 92 -4.06 -25.08 -1.43
CA GLU A 92 -3.44 -24.61 -2.67
C GLU A 92 -3.81 -23.15 -2.99
N LEU A 93 -5.04 -22.74 -2.66
CA LEU A 93 -5.52 -21.38 -2.89
C LEU A 93 -4.74 -20.36 -2.04
N ARG A 94 -4.58 -20.64 -0.74
CA ARG A 94 -3.91 -19.72 0.21
C ARG A 94 -2.38 -19.76 0.13
N ARG A 95 -1.79 -20.63 -0.71
CA ARG A 95 -0.34 -20.69 -0.88
C ARG A 95 0.16 -19.38 -1.51
N LYS A 96 1.00 -18.66 -0.75
CA LYS A 96 1.67 -17.44 -1.22
C LYS A 96 2.66 -17.81 -2.32
N ARG A 97 2.45 -17.22 -3.50
CA ARG A 97 3.33 -17.34 -4.67
C ARG A 97 4.13 -16.06 -4.81
N GLN A 98 5.43 -16.17 -5.01
CA GLN A 98 6.31 -15.03 -5.20
C GLN A 98 6.96 -15.11 -6.58
N LYS A 99 6.96 -13.99 -7.31
CA LYS A 99 7.62 -13.90 -8.62
C LYS A 99 8.41 -12.61 -8.72
N VAL A 100 9.55 -12.71 -9.39
CA VAL A 100 10.46 -11.59 -9.64
C VAL A 100 10.14 -11.03 -11.04
N LEU A 101 9.97 -9.71 -11.13
CA LEU A 101 9.77 -8.99 -12.38
C LEU A 101 10.73 -7.79 -12.43
N GLY A 102 11.76 -7.90 -13.26
CA GLY A 102 12.84 -6.91 -13.35
C GLY A 102 13.58 -6.77 -12.02
N ARG A 103 13.55 -5.57 -11.43
CA ARG A 103 14.18 -5.26 -10.12
C ARG A 103 13.20 -5.33 -8.94
N GLY A 104 11.97 -5.76 -9.17
CA GLY A 104 10.92 -5.88 -8.16
C GLY A 104 10.48 -7.32 -7.96
N LYS A 105 9.83 -7.57 -6.82
CA LYS A 105 9.14 -8.83 -6.55
C LYS A 105 7.72 -8.54 -6.11
N TYR A 106 6.79 -9.38 -6.53
CA TYR A 106 5.41 -9.34 -6.05
C TYR A 106 5.03 -10.69 -5.46
N THR A 107 4.07 -10.67 -4.54
CA THR A 107 3.52 -11.87 -3.93
C THR A 107 2.00 -11.84 -4.12
N TYR A 108 1.42 -12.96 -4.51
CA TYR A 108 -0.02 -13.12 -4.69
C TYR A 108 -0.47 -14.47 -4.12
N PHE A 109 -1.76 -14.56 -3.81
CA PHE A 109 -2.44 -15.78 -3.35
C PHE A 109 -3.90 -15.68 -3.78
N PHE A 110 -4.58 -16.81 -3.83
CA PHE A 110 -6.00 -16.86 -4.14
C PHE A 110 -6.82 -16.95 -2.86
N VAL A 111 -8.00 -16.37 -2.92
CA VAL A 111 -9.02 -16.48 -1.87
C VAL A 111 -10.29 -16.95 -2.56
N ASP A 112 -10.86 -18.02 -2.02
CA ASP A 112 -12.18 -18.47 -2.43
C ASP A 112 -13.22 -17.51 -1.83
N GLU A 113 -13.82 -16.67 -2.66
CA GLU A 113 -14.90 -15.79 -2.20
C GLU A 113 -16.20 -16.56 -1.94
N GLU A 114 -16.37 -17.76 -2.52
CA GLU A 114 -17.51 -18.64 -2.21
C GLU A 114 -17.36 -19.31 -0.84
N SER A 115 -16.20 -19.21 -0.19
CA SER A 115 -16.07 -19.62 1.22
C SER A 115 -16.81 -18.69 2.19
N LYS A 116 -17.34 -17.55 1.71
CA LYS A 116 -17.95 -16.49 2.52
C LYS A 116 -19.40 -16.25 2.14
N ILE A 117 -20.15 -15.64 3.06
CA ILE A 117 -21.56 -15.28 2.86
C ILE A 117 -21.65 -14.00 2.04
N ASN A 118 -22.40 -14.03 0.93
CA ASN A 118 -22.66 -12.83 0.16
C ASN A 118 -23.75 -11.96 0.83
N ILE A 119 -23.39 -10.75 1.27
CA ILE A 119 -24.32 -9.83 1.95
C ILE A 119 -25.44 -9.26 1.07
N ASN A 120 -25.24 -9.26 -0.25
CA ASN A 120 -26.24 -8.79 -1.21
C ASN A 120 -27.34 -9.84 -1.41
N THR A 121 -27.01 -11.13 -1.38
CA THR A 121 -27.94 -12.24 -1.68
C THR A 121 -28.38 -13.03 -0.45
N ALA A 122 -27.67 -12.93 0.68
CA ALA A 122 -28.00 -13.67 1.90
C ALA A 122 -29.37 -13.26 2.48
N SER A 123 -30.04 -14.25 3.07
CA SER A 123 -31.28 -14.04 3.81
C SER A 123 -31.03 -13.34 5.15
N VAL A 124 -32.05 -12.67 5.70
CA VAL A 124 -31.99 -12.06 7.04
C VAL A 124 -31.59 -13.11 8.09
N ASN A 125 -32.14 -14.33 8.00
CA ASN A 125 -31.84 -15.42 8.94
C ASN A 125 -30.35 -15.78 8.90
N THR A 126 -29.79 -15.92 7.70
CA THR A 126 -28.36 -16.21 7.50
C THR A 126 -27.48 -15.10 8.09
N LEU A 127 -27.85 -13.84 7.85
CA LEU A 127 -27.09 -12.70 8.38
C LEU A 127 -27.17 -12.62 9.91
N SER A 128 -28.33 -12.90 10.51
CA SER A 128 -28.52 -12.89 11.97
C SER A 128 -27.82 -14.03 12.71
N LEU A 129 -27.29 -15.00 11.98
CA LEU A 129 -26.50 -16.11 12.54
C LEU A 129 -24.99 -15.85 12.45
N LEU A 130 -24.58 -14.75 11.83
CA LEU A 130 -23.18 -14.31 11.88
C LEU A 130 -22.84 -13.78 13.28
N PRO A 131 -21.58 -13.90 13.72
CA PRO A 131 -21.12 -13.33 14.99
C PRO A 131 -21.43 -11.84 15.08
N GLU A 132 -21.86 -11.35 16.25
CA GLU A 132 -22.20 -9.93 16.51
C GLU A 132 -23.35 -9.33 15.68
N LEU A 133 -24.01 -10.10 14.79
CA LEU A 133 -25.18 -9.63 14.06
C LEU A 133 -26.45 -10.12 14.75
N ASP A 134 -27.19 -9.20 15.35
CA ASP A 134 -28.54 -9.48 15.79
C ASP A 134 -29.55 -9.44 14.61
N THR A 135 -30.80 -9.81 14.90
CA THR A 135 -31.87 -9.79 13.90
C THR A 135 -32.20 -8.38 13.38
N GLU A 136 -31.93 -7.34 14.17
CA GLU A 136 -32.22 -5.96 13.80
C GLU A 136 -31.18 -5.42 12.81
N LEU A 137 -29.90 -5.56 13.13
CA LEU A 137 -28.77 -5.26 12.26
C LEU A 137 -28.83 -6.06 10.96
N ALA A 138 -29.16 -7.35 11.03
CA ALA A 138 -29.37 -8.18 9.84
C ALA A 138 -30.48 -7.62 8.93
N ARG A 139 -31.59 -7.13 9.51
CA ARG A 139 -32.66 -6.46 8.74
C ARG A 139 -32.23 -5.12 8.18
N ASN A 140 -31.46 -4.33 8.93
CA ASN A 140 -30.93 -3.04 8.46
C ASN A 140 -29.99 -3.23 7.26
N ILE A 141 -29.11 -4.24 7.32
CA ILE A 141 -28.25 -4.60 6.19
C ILE A 141 -29.09 -5.10 5.02
N TYR A 142 -30.07 -5.98 5.28
CA TYR A 142 -30.89 -6.57 4.23
C TYR A 142 -31.73 -5.51 3.47
N ASN A 143 -32.32 -4.55 4.18
CA ASN A 143 -33.17 -3.48 3.64
C ASN A 143 -32.41 -2.17 3.34
N SER A 144 -31.08 -2.18 3.42
CA SER A 144 -30.28 -0.97 3.26
C SER A 144 -30.50 -0.31 1.90
N ALA A 145 -30.66 1.01 1.90
CA ALA A 145 -30.72 1.82 0.68
C ALA A 145 -29.40 1.81 -0.11
N PHE A 146 -28.29 1.36 0.49
CA PHE A 146 -26.99 1.24 -0.15
C PHE A 146 -26.81 -0.07 -0.94
N LYS A 147 -27.80 -0.97 -0.93
CA LYS A 147 -27.74 -2.18 -1.75
C LYS A 147 -27.90 -1.87 -3.25
N PRO A 148 -27.23 -2.63 -4.14
CA PRO A 148 -26.22 -3.64 -3.81
C PRO A 148 -24.91 -2.99 -3.35
N PHE A 149 -24.28 -3.59 -2.35
CA PHE A 149 -22.95 -3.18 -1.88
C PHE A 149 -21.88 -3.58 -2.90
N PHE A 150 -20.97 -2.67 -3.24
CA PHE A 150 -19.85 -2.92 -4.18
C PHE A 150 -18.55 -3.30 -3.47
N SER A 151 -18.46 -2.94 -2.19
CA SER A 151 -17.41 -3.34 -1.26
C SER A 151 -18.03 -3.74 0.06
N LYS A 152 -17.43 -4.72 0.74
CA LYS A 152 -17.94 -5.18 2.04
C LYS A 152 -17.85 -4.09 3.10
N GLU A 153 -16.93 -3.13 2.96
CA GLU A 153 -16.75 -1.99 3.85
C GLU A 153 -17.95 -1.02 3.83
N GLU A 154 -18.77 -1.03 2.77
CA GLU A 154 -19.97 -0.19 2.70
C GLU A 154 -21.03 -0.55 3.74
N ILE A 155 -20.96 -1.71 4.38
CA ILE A 155 -21.87 -2.04 5.48
C ILE A 155 -21.67 -1.13 6.70
N LEU A 156 -20.52 -0.46 6.82
CA LEU A 156 -20.30 0.58 7.83
C LEU A 156 -21.19 1.82 7.63
N LEU A 157 -21.83 1.96 6.47
CA LEU A 157 -22.81 3.02 6.20
C LEU A 157 -24.21 2.65 6.69
N VAL A 158 -24.43 1.38 7.06
CA VAL A 158 -25.72 0.90 7.56
C VAL A 158 -25.89 1.31 9.02
N GLU A 159 -27.07 1.84 9.34
CA GLU A 159 -27.41 2.24 10.70
C GLU A 159 -27.28 1.05 11.68
N GLY A 160 -26.56 1.29 12.78
CA GLY A 160 -26.29 0.29 13.82
C GLY A 160 -25.03 -0.56 13.59
N VAL A 161 -24.40 -0.51 12.41
CA VAL A 161 -23.18 -1.30 12.15
C VAL A 161 -21.94 -0.52 12.60
N GLU A 162 -21.43 -0.87 13.77
CA GLU A 162 -20.19 -0.31 14.31
C GLU A 162 -18.94 -0.97 13.72
N LYS A 163 -17.78 -0.32 13.88
CA LYS A 163 -16.49 -0.82 13.35
C LYS A 163 -16.08 -2.13 14.02
N GLU A 164 -16.43 -2.29 15.29
CA GLU A 164 -16.20 -3.46 16.12
C GLU A 164 -16.94 -4.67 15.54
N VAL A 165 -18.24 -4.51 15.24
CA VAL A 165 -19.08 -5.51 14.58
C VAL A 165 -18.48 -5.88 13.21
N PHE A 166 -18.17 -4.88 12.39
CA PHE A 166 -17.53 -5.10 11.08
C PHE A 166 -16.22 -5.89 11.22
N SER A 167 -15.39 -5.58 12.20
CA SER A 167 -14.10 -6.24 12.40
C SER A 167 -14.25 -7.74 12.71
N GLN A 168 -15.32 -8.15 13.39
CA GLN A 168 -15.60 -9.56 13.70
C GLN A 168 -16.13 -10.34 12.50
N ILE A 169 -16.83 -9.67 11.58
CA ILE A 169 -17.51 -10.36 10.46
C ILE A 169 -16.82 -10.21 9.11
N LYS A 170 -15.91 -9.25 8.94
CA LYS A 170 -15.28 -8.89 7.65
C LYS A 170 -14.62 -10.06 6.91
N ASP A 171 -14.23 -11.12 7.64
CA ASP A 171 -13.55 -12.30 7.10
C ASP A 171 -14.54 -13.41 6.73
N PHE A 172 -15.81 -13.31 7.14
CA PHE A 172 -16.89 -14.26 6.88
C PHE A 172 -17.86 -13.79 5.78
N ILE A 173 -17.75 -12.52 5.34
CA ILE A 173 -18.64 -11.91 4.37
C ILE A 173 -17.92 -11.54 3.06
N THR A 174 -18.68 -11.49 1.96
CA THR A 174 -18.24 -11.02 0.65
C THR A 174 -19.35 -10.28 -0.10
N VAL A 175 -18.99 -9.59 -1.17
CA VAL A 175 -19.92 -9.02 -2.16
C VAL A 175 -19.69 -9.61 -3.56
N TYR A 176 -18.69 -10.48 -3.71
CA TYR A 176 -18.17 -10.90 -5.03
C TYR A 176 -18.62 -12.29 -5.49
N SER A 177 -19.30 -13.09 -4.66
CA SER A 177 -19.79 -14.44 -5.04
C SER A 177 -21.23 -14.44 -5.56
N GLU A 178 -21.71 -15.54 -6.13
CA GLU A 178 -23.11 -15.64 -6.60
C GLU A 178 -24.12 -15.96 -5.48
N GLY A 179 -23.67 -16.02 -4.22
CA GLY A 179 -24.49 -16.39 -3.06
C GLY A 179 -24.49 -17.88 -2.71
N LYS A 180 -23.87 -18.71 -3.54
CA LYS A 180 -23.53 -20.09 -3.17
C LYS A 180 -22.32 -20.08 -2.23
N VAL A 181 -22.34 -20.98 -1.24
CA VAL A 181 -21.24 -21.14 -0.30
C VAL A 181 -20.57 -22.50 -0.51
N ASN A 182 -19.26 -22.48 -0.69
CA ASN A 182 -18.44 -23.68 -0.86
C ASN A 182 -18.17 -24.34 0.50
N ILE A 183 -18.86 -25.46 0.76
CA ILE A 183 -18.76 -26.23 2.01
C ILE A 183 -17.39 -26.91 2.18
N ASN A 184 -16.51 -26.94 1.17
CA ASN A 184 -15.16 -27.49 1.35
C ASN A 184 -14.17 -26.45 1.91
N THR A 185 -14.45 -25.16 1.75
CA THR A 185 -13.53 -24.05 2.09
C THR A 185 -14.11 -23.07 3.11
N ALA A 186 -15.43 -23.08 3.33
CA ALA A 186 -16.11 -22.17 4.24
C ALA A 186 -15.70 -22.34 5.71
N PRO A 187 -15.36 -21.27 6.45
CA PRO A 187 -15.02 -21.39 7.85
C PRO A 187 -16.24 -21.77 8.70
N VAL A 188 -16.01 -22.36 9.88
CA VAL A 188 -17.05 -22.83 10.80
C VAL A 188 -18.15 -21.79 11.07
N PRO A 189 -17.87 -20.50 11.34
CA PRO A 189 -18.93 -19.50 11.54
C PRO A 189 -19.84 -19.31 10.32
N VAL A 190 -19.30 -19.44 9.11
CA VAL A 190 -20.09 -19.38 7.87
C VAL A 190 -20.99 -20.61 7.74
N LEU A 191 -20.48 -21.80 8.04
CA LEU A 191 -21.27 -23.03 8.02
C LEU A 191 -22.44 -22.98 9.02
N LYS A 192 -22.20 -22.50 10.24
CA LYS A 192 -23.26 -22.29 11.24
C LYS A 192 -24.29 -21.27 10.78
N ALA A 193 -23.84 -20.18 10.14
CA ALA A 193 -24.74 -19.17 9.60
C ALA A 193 -25.63 -19.65 8.45
N LEU A 194 -25.26 -20.74 7.76
CA LEU A 194 -26.14 -21.43 6.82
C LEU A 194 -27.25 -22.26 7.50
N GLY A 195 -27.26 -22.32 8.84
CA GLY A 195 -28.21 -23.12 9.62
C GLY A 195 -27.81 -24.59 9.75
N LEU A 196 -26.53 -24.93 9.57
CA LEU A 196 -26.03 -26.27 9.81
C LEU A 196 -25.87 -26.51 11.32
N GLU A 197 -26.39 -27.64 11.80
CA GLU A 197 -26.25 -28.09 13.18
C GLU A 197 -24.79 -28.39 13.55
N GLU A 198 -24.44 -28.21 14.82
CA GLU A 198 -23.06 -28.39 15.31
C GLU A 198 -22.50 -29.76 14.94
N ASP A 199 -23.26 -30.83 15.18
CA ASP A 199 -22.86 -32.22 14.87
C ASP A 199 -22.52 -32.42 13.39
N LEU A 200 -23.19 -31.70 12.49
CA LEU A 200 -22.93 -31.78 11.06
C LEU A 200 -21.69 -30.96 10.69
N VAL A 201 -21.49 -29.80 11.32
CA VAL A 201 -20.30 -28.98 11.13
C VAL A 201 -19.04 -29.71 11.60
N GLU A 202 -19.11 -30.40 12.74
CA GLU A 202 -18.01 -31.23 13.25
C GLU A 202 -17.64 -32.34 12.26
N LYS A 203 -18.63 -33.04 11.71
CA LYS A 203 -18.41 -34.07 10.68
C LYS A 203 -17.78 -33.50 9.41
N ILE A 204 -18.19 -32.31 8.97
CA ILE A 204 -17.60 -31.62 7.82
C ILE A 204 -16.13 -31.27 8.11
N GLU A 205 -15.84 -30.74 9.29
CA GLU A 205 -14.47 -30.41 9.70
C GLU A 205 -13.58 -31.66 9.81
N GLU A 206 -14.10 -32.77 10.35
CA GLU A 206 -13.41 -34.05 10.40
C GLU A 206 -13.12 -34.56 8.99
N PHE A 207 -14.11 -34.53 8.09
CA PHE A 207 -13.95 -34.94 6.70
C PHE A 207 -12.91 -34.07 5.96
N ARG A 208 -12.84 -32.76 6.25
CA ARG A 208 -11.85 -31.83 5.65
C ARG A 208 -10.41 -32.12 6.05
N LYS A 209 -10.18 -32.69 7.23
CA LYS A 209 -8.83 -33.06 7.69
C LYS A 209 -8.31 -34.31 6.95
N GLY A 210 -9.19 -35.09 6.35
CA GLY A 210 -8.87 -36.38 5.74
C GLY A 210 -8.60 -37.46 6.80
N GLU A 211 -8.40 -38.71 6.36
CA GLU A 211 -8.08 -39.84 7.26
C GLU A 211 -6.71 -39.69 7.95
N ASP A 212 -5.89 -38.71 7.54
CA ASP A 212 -4.47 -38.62 7.90
C ASP A 212 -4.15 -37.68 9.08
N GLY A 213 -5.13 -36.96 9.64
CA GLY A 213 -4.96 -36.15 10.87
C GLY A 213 -4.22 -34.83 10.72
#